data_AF-A0A1B6H1P3-F1
#
_entry.id   AF-A0A1B6H1P3-F1
#
_cell.length_a   1.000
_cell.length_b   1.000
_cell.length_c   1.000
_cell.angle_alpha   90.00
_cell.angle_beta   90.00
_cell.angle_gamma   90.00
#
_symmetry.space_group_name_H-M   'P 1'
#
loop_
_entity.id
_entity.type
_entity.pdbx_description
1 polymer ?
#
loop_
_entity_poly.entity_id
_entity_poly.type
_entity_poly.pdbx_seq_one_letter_code
_entity_poly.pdbx_strand_id
1 'polypeptide(L)'
;MIGGIRNLCWRVIAVRHLTTSPVNSLPYTPRDNPGVYRRLKVISKDEPDVDGAKIDYESIDELEQDFMQAGDMYEEITREMDHISKRQHYKMTERKHFKPPKEPGMLTWSEKEQIKHLNHEDPEKWTPEALSRSFPASPAIIKKVLKA
;
A
#
# COMPACT_ATOMS: atom_id res chain seq x y z
N MET A 1 3.89 26.71 50.16
CA MET A 1 5.05 26.14 49.44
C MET A 1 4.79 24.66 49.22
N ILE A 2 5.32 24.11 48.12
CA ILE A 2 5.22 22.73 47.61
C ILE A 2 4.09 22.55 46.58
N GLY A 3 4.47 22.64 45.30
CA GLY A 3 3.67 22.24 44.15
C GLY A 3 4.61 21.63 43.12
N GLY A 4 4.96 20.35 43.32
CA GLY A 4 5.90 19.61 42.49
C GLY A 4 5.20 18.72 41.48
N ILE A 5 5.64 18.85 40.22
CA ILE A 5 6.17 17.74 39.40
C ILE A 5 5.14 16.65 39.00
N ARG A 6 4.62 16.76 37.76
CA ARG A 6 5.07 16.01 36.55
C ARG A 6 3.91 15.57 35.66
N ASN A 7 3.91 16.17 34.48
CA ASN A 7 3.26 15.69 33.27
C ASN A 7 3.61 14.23 33.01
N LEU A 8 2.61 13.33 33.02
CA LEU A 8 2.75 11.98 32.50
C LEU A 8 2.86 12.04 30.97
N CYS A 9 4.09 11.90 30.48
CA CYS A 9 4.40 11.67 29.09
C CYS A 9 3.85 10.29 28.66
N TRP A 10 2.86 10.31 27.77
CA TRP A 10 2.37 9.13 27.07
C TRP A 10 3.47 8.59 26.16
N ARG A 11 4.02 7.41 26.49
CA ARG A 11 4.70 6.56 25.50
C ARG A 11 4.16 5.14 25.63
N VAL A 12 3.00 4.92 25.01
CA VAL A 12 2.58 3.56 24.66
C VAL A 12 3.52 3.08 23.57
N ILE A 13 4.41 2.17 23.94
CA ILE A 13 5.27 1.42 23.03
C ILE A 13 4.34 0.54 22.19
N ALA A 14 4.06 0.95 20.96
CA ALA A 14 3.29 0.14 20.02
C ALA A 14 4.13 -1.08 19.61
N VAL A 15 3.95 -2.19 20.32
CA VAL A 15 4.37 -3.52 19.88
C VAL A 15 3.59 -3.80 18.59
N ARG A 16 4.31 -3.86 17.47
CA ARG A 16 3.80 -4.33 16.18
C ARG A 16 3.53 -5.83 16.30
N HIS A 17 2.39 -6.17 16.90
CA HIS A 17 1.76 -7.45 16.74
C HIS A 17 1.56 -7.69 15.24
N LEU A 18 2.21 -8.74 14.75
CA LEU A 18 1.90 -9.34 13.46
C LEU A 18 0.48 -9.89 13.57
N THR A 19 -0.53 -9.08 13.24
CA THR A 19 -1.86 -9.62 12.99
C THR A 19 -1.79 -10.37 11.67
N THR A 20 -1.68 -11.68 11.78
CA THR A 20 -2.31 -12.56 10.79
C THR A 20 -3.79 -12.17 10.83
N SER A 21 -4.21 -11.27 9.92
CA SER A 21 -5.60 -10.90 9.79
C SER A 21 -6.36 -12.20 9.53
N PRO A 22 -7.24 -12.66 10.44
CA PRO A 22 -8.22 -13.64 10.03
C PRO A 22 -9.04 -12.93 8.97
N VAL A 23 -9.23 -13.57 7.83
CA VAL A 23 -10.22 -13.20 6.82
C VAL A 23 -11.59 -13.44 7.45
N ASN A 24 -11.93 -12.68 8.49
CA ASN A 24 -13.30 -12.44 8.88
C ASN A 24 -13.78 -11.44 7.84
N SER A 25 -14.32 -11.98 6.75
CA SER A 25 -15.03 -11.20 5.74
C SER A 25 -16.13 -10.41 6.46
N LEU A 26 -15.85 -9.14 6.78
CA LEU A 26 -16.90 -8.16 7.00
C LEU A 26 -17.87 -8.30 5.80
N PRO A 27 -19.19 -8.29 6.03
CA PRO A 27 -20.13 -8.40 4.92
C PRO A 27 -19.77 -7.29 3.94
N TYR A 28 -19.36 -7.67 2.74
CA TYR A 28 -18.95 -6.74 1.69
C TYR A 28 -20.06 -5.69 1.57
N THR A 29 -19.80 -4.48 2.07
CA THR A 29 -20.81 -3.45 1.96
C THR A 29 -20.65 -2.88 0.57
N PRO A 30 -21.73 -2.73 -0.21
CA PRO A 30 -21.62 -2.18 -1.55
C PRO A 30 -20.88 -0.82 -1.60
N ARG A 31 -20.73 -0.10 -0.48
CA ARG A 31 -19.99 1.16 -0.37
C ARG A 31 -18.46 1.04 -0.39
N ASP A 32 -17.90 -0.15 -0.14
CA ASP A 32 -16.44 -0.36 -0.07
C ASP A 32 -15.77 -0.27 -1.45
N ASN A 33 -16.54 -0.47 -2.52
CA ASN A 33 -16.11 -0.21 -3.89
C ASN A 33 -17.12 0.73 -4.59
N PRO A 34 -16.85 2.03 -4.66
CA PRO A 34 -17.81 3.01 -5.19
C PRO A 34 -18.13 2.78 -6.68
N GLY A 35 -17.26 2.10 -7.43
CA GLY A 35 -17.51 1.74 -8.83
C GLY A 35 -18.45 0.55 -8.98
N VAL A 36 -18.30 -0.48 -8.14
CA VAL A 36 -19.23 -1.62 -8.11
C VAL A 36 -20.59 -1.17 -7.57
N TYR A 37 -20.63 -0.31 -6.55
CA TYR A 37 -21.87 0.25 -6.02
C TYR A 37 -22.74 0.91 -7.09
N ARG A 38 -22.12 1.78 -7.91
CA ARG A 38 -22.83 2.53 -8.95
C ARG A 38 -23.41 1.60 -10.00
N ARG A 39 -22.65 0.57 -10.40
CA ARG A 39 -23.11 -0.45 -11.35
C ARG A 39 -24.27 -1.27 -10.78
N LEU A 40 -24.13 -1.78 -9.55
CA LEU A 40 -25.21 -2.52 -8.87
C LEU A 40 -26.47 -1.67 -8.71
N LYS A 41 -26.34 -0.37 -8.42
CA LYS A 41 -27.47 0.55 -8.29
C LYS A 41 -28.20 0.82 -9.61
N VAL A 42 -27.49 0.77 -10.74
CA VAL A 42 -28.08 0.86 -12.09
C VAL A 42 -28.80 -0.46 -12.41
N ILE A 43 -28.10 -1.59 -12.27
CA ILE A 43 -28.66 -2.93 -12.50
C ILE A 43 -29.91 -3.18 -11.64
N SER A 44 -29.91 -2.76 -10.37
CA SER A 44 -31.06 -2.95 -9.47
C SER A 44 -32.29 -2.11 -9.84
N LYS A 45 -32.09 -1.07 -10.66
CA LYS A 45 -33.16 -0.18 -11.13
C LYS A 45 -33.64 -0.53 -12.52
N ASP A 46 -32.82 -1.21 -13.30
CA ASP A 46 -33.18 -1.70 -14.62
C ASP A 46 -34.06 -2.94 -14.43
N GLU A 47 -35.37 -2.79 -14.63
CA GLU A 47 -36.25 -3.94 -14.79
C GLU A 47 -36.05 -4.49 -16.21
N PRO A 48 -35.79 -5.79 -16.39
CA PRO A 48 -35.64 -6.36 -17.71
C PRO A 48 -36.98 -6.25 -18.46
N ASP A 49 -36.95 -5.67 -19.67
CA ASP A 49 -38.11 -5.59 -20.55
C ASP A 49 -38.41 -6.98 -21.15
N VAL A 50 -39.13 -7.80 -20.38
CA VAL A 50 -39.56 -9.14 -20.78
C VAL A 50 -40.64 -9.13 -21.86
N ASP A 51 -41.40 -8.04 -21.99
CA ASP A 51 -42.49 -7.90 -22.96
C ASP A 51 -41.97 -7.50 -24.35
N GLY A 52 -40.89 -6.73 -24.42
CA GLY A 52 -40.18 -6.36 -25.65
C GLY A 52 -39.14 -7.36 -26.13
N ALA A 53 -38.71 -8.29 -25.27
CA ALA A 53 -37.73 -9.32 -25.60
C ALA A 53 -38.37 -10.40 -26.49
N LYS A 54 -38.00 -10.42 -27.78
CA LYS A 54 -38.28 -11.55 -28.66
C LYS A 54 -37.34 -12.70 -28.30
N ILE A 55 -37.71 -13.49 -27.30
CA ILE A 55 -37.01 -14.71 -26.93
C ILE A 55 -37.34 -15.76 -28.00
N ASP A 56 -36.40 -15.97 -28.93
CA ASP A 56 -36.48 -17.09 -29.87
C ASP A 56 -35.82 -18.35 -29.26
N TYR A 57 -36.07 -19.50 -29.88
CA TYR A 57 -35.50 -20.78 -29.42
C TYR A 57 -33.97 -20.83 -29.56
N GLU A 58 -33.41 -20.09 -30.51
CA GLU A 58 -31.95 -20.01 -30.76
C GLU A 58 -31.23 -19.24 -29.64
N SER A 59 -31.86 -18.19 -29.10
CA SER A 59 -31.38 -17.42 -27.95
C SER A 59 -31.42 -18.23 -26.65
N ILE A 60 -32.34 -19.18 -26.53
CA ILE A 60 -32.42 -20.09 -25.37
C ILE A 60 -31.29 -21.12 -25.43
N ASP A 61 -31.01 -21.68 -26.61
CA ASP A 61 -29.90 -22.61 -26.84
C ASP A 61 -28.53 -21.94 -26.58
N GLU A 62 -28.35 -20.67 -26.98
CA GLU A 62 -27.12 -19.91 -26.69
C GLU A 62 -26.94 -19.69 -25.18
N LEU A 63 -28.02 -19.40 -24.44
CA LEU A 63 -27.99 -19.27 -22.98
C LEU A 63 -27.70 -20.60 -22.26
N GLU A 64 -28.17 -21.72 -22.81
CA GLU A 64 -27.87 -23.06 -22.28
C GLU A 64 -26.40 -23.43 -22.48
N GLN A 65 -25.79 -23.03 -23.61
CA GLN A 65 -24.35 -23.21 -23.86
C GLN A 65 -23.50 -22.46 -22.82
N ASP A 66 -23.86 -21.22 -22.47
CA ASP A 66 -23.20 -20.45 -21.42
C ASP A 66 -23.28 -21.14 -20.04
N PHE A 67 -24.43 -21.75 -19.70
CA PHE A 67 -24.59 -22.50 -18.45
C PHE A 67 -23.74 -23.77 -18.44
N MET A 68 -23.65 -24.47 -19.57
CA MET A 68 -22.81 -25.66 -19.72
C MET A 68 -21.32 -25.33 -19.61
N GLN A 69 -20.89 -24.15 -20.05
CA GLN A 69 -19.51 -23.67 -19.94
C GLN A 69 -19.15 -23.10 -18.54
N ALA A 70 -20.13 -22.95 -17.63
CA ALA A 70 -19.90 -22.38 -16.31
C ALA A 70 -18.86 -23.15 -15.47
N GLY A 71 -18.70 -24.46 -15.71
CA GLY A 71 -17.65 -25.28 -15.09
C GLY A 71 -16.23 -24.82 -15.47
N ASP A 72 -16.00 -24.55 -16.76
CA ASP A 72 -14.71 -24.06 -17.27
C ASP A 72 -14.40 -22.65 -16.74
N MET A 73 -15.42 -21.79 -16.64
CA MET A 73 -15.30 -20.46 -16.05
C MET A 73 -14.87 -20.52 -14.58
N TYR A 74 -15.39 -21.47 -13.79
CA TYR A 74 -14.97 -21.64 -12.40
C TYR A 74 -13.48 -22.01 -12.30
N GLU A 75 -13.01 -22.94 -13.13
CA GLU A 75 -11.59 -23.29 -13.18
C GLU A 75 -10.71 -22.10 -13.58
N GLU A 76 -11.14 -21.30 -14.55
CA GLU A 76 -10.41 -20.09 -14.94
C GLU A 76 -10.30 -19.09 -13.79
N ILE A 77 -11.41 -18.80 -13.11
CA ILE A 77 -11.44 -17.88 -11.96
C ILE A 77 -10.51 -18.37 -10.84
N THR A 78 -10.53 -19.66 -10.52
CA THR A 78 -9.65 -20.21 -9.47
C THR A 78 -8.17 -20.08 -9.85
N ARG A 79 -7.81 -20.32 -11.12
CA ARG A 79 -6.45 -20.10 -11.63
C ARG A 79 -6.06 -18.62 -11.51
N GLU A 80 -6.94 -17.69 -11.87
CA GLU A 80 -6.67 -16.27 -11.72
C GLU A 80 -6.43 -15.86 -10.26
N MET A 81 -7.26 -16.35 -9.33
CA MET A 81 -7.10 -16.10 -7.90
C MET A 81 -5.74 -16.59 -7.39
N ASP A 82 -5.31 -17.77 -7.82
CA ASP A 82 -3.99 -18.33 -7.49
C ASP A 82 -2.85 -17.48 -8.05
N HIS A 83 -2.97 -17.01 -9.29
CA HIS A 83 -1.99 -16.11 -9.89
C HIS A 83 -1.86 -14.79 -9.13
N ILE A 84 -2.98 -14.21 -8.71
CA ILE A 84 -3.01 -13.00 -7.89
C ILE A 84 -2.35 -13.25 -6.54
N SER A 85 -2.71 -14.34 -5.86
CA SER A 85 -2.15 -14.73 -4.55
C SER A 85 -0.64 -14.94 -4.63
N LYS A 86 -0.16 -15.71 -5.61
CA LYS A 86 1.28 -15.92 -5.87
C LYS A 86 2.01 -14.60 -6.08
N ARG A 87 1.45 -13.70 -6.91
CA ARG A 87 2.04 -12.36 -7.14
C ARG A 87 2.13 -11.55 -5.85
N GLN A 88 1.11 -11.59 -4.99
CA GLN A 88 1.14 -10.91 -3.70
C GLN A 88 2.22 -11.50 -2.78
N HIS A 89 2.32 -12.83 -2.72
CA HIS A 89 3.36 -13.52 -1.95
C HIS A 89 4.76 -13.16 -2.43
N TYR A 90 5.02 -13.16 -3.74
CA TYR A 90 6.31 -12.75 -4.30
C TYR A 90 6.68 -11.33 -3.89
N LYS A 91 5.76 -10.37 -4.02
CA LYS A 91 5.98 -8.98 -3.59
C LYS A 91 6.18 -8.85 -2.08
N MET A 92 5.57 -9.73 -1.28
CA MET A 92 5.81 -9.76 0.17
C MET A 92 7.22 -10.24 0.48
N THR A 93 7.65 -11.35 -0.15
CA THR A 93 9.00 -11.91 0.01
C THR A 93 10.07 -10.92 -0.45
N GLU A 94 9.85 -10.27 -1.60
CA GLU A 94 10.70 -9.19 -2.12
C GLU A 94 10.91 -8.10 -1.06
N ARG A 95 9.83 -7.55 -0.51
CA ARG A 95 9.91 -6.49 0.51
C ARG A 95 10.53 -6.94 1.83
N LYS A 96 10.39 -8.21 2.19
CA LYS A 96 10.92 -8.75 3.46
C LYS A 96 12.43 -9.00 3.36
N HIS A 97 12.85 -9.67 2.30
CA HIS A 97 14.21 -10.22 2.18
C HIS A 97 15.12 -9.40 1.26
N PHE A 98 14.56 -8.76 0.23
CA PHE A 98 15.31 -8.04 -0.80
C PHE A 98 15.11 -6.53 -0.68
N LYS A 99 15.25 -6.01 0.54
CA LYS A 99 15.23 -4.56 0.74
C LYS A 99 16.45 -3.95 0.05
N PRO A 100 16.31 -2.83 -0.67
CA PRO A 100 17.46 -2.13 -1.22
C PRO A 100 18.41 -1.77 -0.07
N PRO A 101 19.73 -1.87 -0.27
CA PRO A 101 20.71 -1.54 0.77
C PRO A 101 20.50 -0.08 1.17
N LYS A 102 19.87 0.12 2.34
CA LYS A 102 19.71 1.43 2.94
C LYS A 102 20.96 1.68 3.76
N GLU A 103 21.75 2.66 3.35
CA GLU A 103 22.88 3.12 4.16
C GLU A 103 22.36 3.49 5.57
N PRO A 104 22.97 2.95 6.64
CA PRO A 104 22.53 3.22 7.99
C PRO A 104 22.65 4.71 8.30
N GLY A 105 21.66 5.27 8.99
CA GLY A 105 21.71 6.65 9.45
C GLY A 105 22.67 6.78 10.63
N MET A 106 23.97 6.91 10.35
CA MET A 106 25.01 7.09 11.36
C MET A 106 25.00 8.49 12.01
N LEU A 107 24.35 9.46 11.35
CA LEU A 107 24.28 10.84 11.83
C LEU A 107 23.25 11.01 12.96
N THR A 108 23.75 11.48 14.09
CA THR A 108 22.98 11.97 15.24
C THR A 108 22.23 13.25 14.86
N TRP A 109 21.19 13.61 15.64
CA TRP A 109 20.42 14.83 15.39
C TRP A 109 21.29 16.10 15.45
N SER A 110 22.20 16.20 16.43
CA SER A 110 23.13 17.32 16.56
C SER A 110 24.04 17.49 15.34
N GLU A 111 24.58 16.38 14.82
CA GLU A 111 25.44 16.38 13.64
C GLU A 111 24.67 16.83 12.39
N LYS A 112 23.40 16.47 12.26
CA LYS A 112 22.55 16.94 11.16
C LYS A 112 22.34 18.45 11.20
N GLU A 113 22.07 18.99 12.39
CA GLU A 113 21.92 20.45 12.57
C GLU A 113 23.24 21.17 12.28
N GLN A 114 24.37 20.62 12.73
CA GLN A 114 25.69 21.16 12.41
C GLN A 114 25.95 21.18 10.91
N ILE A 115 25.64 20.09 10.19
CA ILE A 115 25.76 20.01 8.73
C ILE A 115 24.92 21.09 8.04
N LYS A 116 23.66 21.27 8.47
CA LYS A 116 22.78 22.31 7.92
C LYS A 116 23.32 23.70 8.16
N HIS A 117 23.83 23.96 9.36
CA HIS A 117 24.40 25.24 9.75
C HIS A 117 25.63 25.58 8.90
N LEU A 118 26.59 24.65 8.78
CA LEU A 118 27.80 24.84 7.98
C LEU A 118 27.48 25.14 6.50
N ASN A 119 26.57 24.38 5.91
CA ASN A 119 26.17 24.61 4.51
C ASN A 119 25.34 25.89 4.32
N HIS A 120 24.68 26.38 5.37
CA HIS A 120 23.97 27.66 5.33
C HIS A 120 24.92 28.86 5.42
N GLU A 121 25.98 28.74 6.24
CA GLU A 121 27.00 29.78 6.36
C GLU A 121 27.80 29.95 5.07
N ASP A 122 28.38 28.85 4.56
CA ASP A 122 29.24 28.88 3.36
C ASP A 122 28.95 27.68 2.42
N PRO A 123 27.94 27.75 1.54
CA PRO A 123 27.56 26.64 0.67
C PRO A 123 28.63 26.27 -0.39
N GLU A 124 29.46 27.22 -0.82
CA GLU A 124 30.54 26.95 -1.79
C GLU A 124 31.68 26.12 -1.18
N LYS A 125 31.98 26.38 0.10
CA LYS A 125 33.03 25.68 0.85
C LYS A 125 32.54 24.34 1.37
N TRP A 126 31.33 24.31 1.92
CA TRP A 126 30.73 23.14 2.54
C TRP A 126 29.86 22.35 1.56
N THR A 127 30.47 21.92 0.45
CA THR A 127 29.81 21.02 -0.49
C THR A 127 29.49 19.66 0.16
N PRO A 128 28.49 18.91 -0.34
CA PRO A 128 28.18 17.58 0.17
C PRO A 128 29.38 16.62 0.16
N GLU A 129 30.28 16.78 -0.81
CA GLU A 129 31.51 16.02 -0.93
C GLU A 129 32.51 16.40 0.18
N ALA A 130 32.66 17.70 0.51
CA ALA A 130 33.50 18.15 1.61
C ALA A 130 32.97 17.69 2.98
N LEU A 131 31.66 17.83 3.21
CA LEU A 131 31.01 17.39 4.45
C LEU A 131 31.08 15.87 4.65
N SER A 132 31.11 15.08 3.56
CA SER A 132 31.25 13.62 3.66
C SER A 132 32.61 13.16 4.18
N ARG A 133 33.63 14.04 4.15
CA ARG A 133 34.96 13.76 4.69
C ARG A 133 35.04 14.02 6.20
N SER A 134 34.24 14.94 6.72
CA SER A 134 34.23 15.30 8.15
C SER A 134 33.22 14.52 8.97
N PHE A 135 32.16 14.01 8.35
CA PHE A 135 31.10 13.25 9.02
C PHE A 135 31.05 11.80 8.52
N PRO A 136 30.65 10.82 9.36
CA PRO A 136 30.55 9.41 8.99
C PRO A 136 29.31 9.14 8.12
N ALA A 137 29.18 9.79 6.96
CA ALA A 137 28.06 9.66 6.05
C ALA A 137 28.47 9.85 4.59
N SER A 138 27.82 9.13 3.68
CA SER A 138 28.04 9.31 2.24
C SER A 138 27.58 10.69 1.77
N PRO A 139 28.14 11.23 0.66
CA PRO A 139 27.64 12.46 0.04
C PRO A 139 26.15 12.39 -0.31
N ALA A 140 25.65 11.18 -0.62
CA ALA A 140 24.23 10.96 -0.94
C ALA A 140 23.32 11.13 0.29
N ILE A 141 23.76 10.71 1.48
CA ILE A 141 23.05 10.98 2.74
C ILE A 141 23.07 12.47 3.06
N ILE A 142 24.21 13.13 2.91
CA ILE A 142 24.34 14.55 3.22
C ILE A 142 23.43 15.39 2.31
N LYS A 143 23.38 15.08 1.01
CA LYS A 143 22.42 15.70 0.07
C LYS A 143 20.96 15.55 0.55
N LYS A 144 20.60 14.41 1.15
CA LYS A 144 19.26 14.22 1.73
C LYS A 144 19.04 15.05 2.99
N VAL A 145 20.06 15.21 3.85
CA VAL A 145 19.99 16.03 5.06
C VAL A 145 19.81 17.51 4.71
N LEU A 146 20.52 18.01 3.69
CA LEU A 146 20.42 19.40 3.26
C LEU A 146 19.11 19.72 2.54
N LYS A 147 18.46 18.74 1.91
CA LYS A 147 17.16 18.89 1.26
C LYS A 147 15.97 18.89 2.24
N ALA A 148 16.15 18.28 3.42
CA ALA A 148 15.10 18.05 4.41
C ALA A 148 14.92 19.25 5.35
#